data_AF-A0A970G9H7-F1
#
_entry.id   AF-A0A970G9H7-F1
#
_cell.length_a   1.000
_cell.length_b   1.000
_cell.length_c   1.000
_cell.angle_alpha   90.00
_cell.angle_beta   90.00
_cell.angle_gamma   90.00
#
_symmetry.space_group_name_H-M   'P 1'
#
loop_
_entity.id
_entity.type
_entity.pdbx_description
1 polymer ?
#
loop_
_entity_poly.entity_id
_entity_poly.type
_entity_poly.pdbx_seq_one_letter_code
_entity_poly.pdbx_strand_id
1 'polypeptide(L)'
;MKRILFTAFVLAFILLTFSPEAKAAPPDFSGGVNNEYQYEEVVFVSGTPIKFVGSGKDVNIKVSEKDNSRTITYRLKLTSAEPDYPGKLTRSVTYKTTLAQYSDKGQTTAQMEVDKFSEKIEIGQDKYELSDYQFSRSDIIDNRPASDYYSGSLKARKTYVVNKNQGTITMDISGAMVGYENFWGKTETQQLEYVIDCDRLLIIEDEEEEGTANVSWQGTVSITASDSMTKTLIYAGKQATLSSFPGGHSLVTNQDMYSRYDYNLPRIMDGQAGSSRQRGSIELSLEMSPRIERLVVPKFRDVAGHWAQDDIEKLYSLDVFEGAPSFFAPDAPMTRLDFTRAIVKGANMRASLEEEPRRTARSRTKPVEVSPFVDIATSSPDYQYIKYGVEKGIISGISENRFGPDEFLTRAQAITIMVRA
;
A
#
# COMPACT_ATOMS: atom_id res chain seq x y z
N MET A 1 -7.92 -4.80 64.28
CA MET A 1 -6.53 -4.61 63.81
C MET A 1 -6.34 -5.35 62.50
N LYS A 2 -5.59 -4.73 61.57
CA LYS A 2 -4.98 -5.26 60.34
C LYS A 2 -5.85 -5.35 59.08
N ARG A 3 -5.65 -4.30 58.28
CA ARG A 3 -5.75 -4.20 56.81
C ARG A 3 -4.90 -5.27 56.12
N ILE A 4 -5.39 -5.88 55.04
CA ILE A 4 -4.61 -6.53 53.97
C ILE A 4 -5.38 -6.28 52.66
N LEU A 5 -5.10 -5.19 51.96
CA LEU A 5 -4.19 -5.06 50.81
C LEU A 5 -4.66 -5.74 49.52
N PHE A 6 -5.18 -4.87 48.65
CA PHE A 6 -5.28 -4.89 47.20
C PHE A 6 -4.12 -5.59 46.48
N THR A 7 -4.44 -6.46 45.52
CA THR A 7 -3.67 -6.62 44.28
C THR A 7 -4.65 -6.93 43.15
N ALA A 8 -5.06 -5.88 42.44
CA ALA A 8 -5.72 -5.99 41.14
C ALA A 8 -4.63 -6.26 40.09
N PHE A 9 -4.70 -7.41 39.45
CA PHE A 9 -3.85 -7.75 38.31
C PHE A 9 -4.33 -6.91 37.11
N VAL A 10 -3.62 -5.82 36.82
CA VAL A 10 -3.79 -5.08 35.57
C VAL A 10 -3.20 -5.95 34.46
N LEU A 11 -4.07 -6.69 33.78
CA LEU A 11 -3.74 -7.32 32.50
C LEU A 11 -3.61 -6.17 31.48
N ALA A 12 -2.39 -5.66 31.32
CA ALA A 12 -2.05 -4.75 30.25
C ALA A 12 -2.17 -5.51 28.93
N PHE A 13 -3.35 -5.48 28.34
CA PHE A 13 -3.59 -5.88 26.97
C PHE A 13 -2.86 -4.85 26.10
N ILE A 14 -1.61 -5.15 25.73
CA ILE A 14 -0.92 -4.45 24.66
C ILE A 14 -1.74 -4.74 23.40
N LEU A 15 -2.67 -3.84 23.08
CA LEU A 15 -3.24 -3.70 21.75
C LEU A 15 -2.09 -3.29 20.83
N LEU A 16 -1.33 -4.29 20.36
CA LEU A 16 -0.68 -4.22 19.06
C LEU A 16 -1.81 -4.00 18.06
N THR A 17 -2.04 -2.73 17.73
CA THR A 17 -2.86 -2.36 16.59
C THR A 17 -2.12 -2.88 15.37
N PHE A 18 -2.48 -4.10 14.95
CA PHE A 18 -2.20 -4.57 13.60
C PHE A 18 -2.88 -3.60 12.65
N SER A 19 -2.11 -2.65 12.12
CA SER A 19 -2.49 -1.96 10.90
C SER A 19 -2.31 -2.98 9.78
N PRO A 20 -3.37 -3.43 9.07
CA PRO A 20 -3.16 -4.14 7.83
C PRO A 20 -2.28 -3.25 6.95
N GLU A 21 -1.15 -3.78 6.48
CA GLU A 21 -0.24 -3.02 5.63
C GLU A 21 -1.00 -2.65 4.35
N ALA A 22 -1.42 -1.39 4.26
CA ALA A 22 -1.92 -0.87 3.01
C ALA A 22 -0.75 -0.83 2.04
N LYS A 23 -0.86 -1.53 0.90
CA LYS A 23 -0.01 -1.28 -0.27
C LYS A 23 0.13 0.24 -0.49
N ALA A 24 1.34 0.71 -0.79
CA ALA A 24 1.50 2.09 -1.23
C ALA A 24 0.73 2.20 -2.53
N ALA A 25 -0.35 2.95 -2.50
CA ALA A 25 -1.25 3.14 -3.61
C ALA A 25 -1.86 4.53 -3.40
N PRO A 26 -1.92 5.35 -4.46
CA PRO A 26 -2.70 6.56 -4.42
C PRO A 26 -4.09 6.29 -3.81
N PRO A 27 -4.60 7.20 -2.97
CA PRO A 27 -5.74 6.93 -2.11
C PRO A 27 -6.91 6.40 -2.90
N ASP A 28 -7.28 6.99 -4.02
CA ASP A 28 -8.28 6.46 -4.93
C ASP A 28 -7.92 6.82 -6.39
N PHE A 29 -8.92 6.73 -7.28
CA PHE A 29 -8.76 7.05 -8.69
C PHE A 29 -9.08 8.51 -9.03
N SER A 30 -9.09 9.42 -8.05
CA SER A 30 -9.22 10.88 -8.22
C SER A 30 -7.88 11.61 -8.33
N GLY A 31 -6.77 10.90 -8.08
CA GLY A 31 -5.44 11.49 -7.97
C GLY A 31 -5.19 12.22 -6.67
N GLY A 32 -6.03 12.05 -5.64
CA GLY A 32 -5.78 12.70 -4.35
C GLY A 32 -4.45 12.30 -3.71
N VAL A 33 -3.98 13.10 -2.77
CA VAL A 33 -2.79 12.83 -1.94
C VAL A 33 -3.18 12.93 -0.47
N ASN A 34 -2.51 12.19 0.41
CA ASN A 34 -2.76 12.30 1.85
C ASN A 34 -1.51 12.08 2.70
N ASN A 35 -1.55 12.59 3.93
CA ASN A 35 -0.68 12.17 5.02
C ASN A 35 -1.51 11.80 6.25
N GLU A 36 -0.92 11.78 7.45
CA GLU A 36 -1.61 11.42 8.69
C GLU A 36 -2.69 12.42 9.12
N TYR A 37 -2.64 13.66 8.61
CA TYR A 37 -3.47 14.76 9.08
C TYR A 37 -4.45 15.24 8.03
N GLN A 38 -4.07 15.22 6.75
CA GLN A 38 -4.82 15.84 5.69
C GLN A 38 -4.89 15.00 4.41
N TYR A 39 -5.92 15.28 3.62
CA TYR A 39 -6.17 14.76 2.28
C TYR A 39 -6.46 15.94 1.36
N GLU A 40 -5.90 15.91 0.15
CA GLU A 40 -6.13 16.91 -0.90
C GLU A 40 -6.48 16.24 -2.22
N GLU A 41 -7.45 16.79 -2.96
CA GLU A 41 -7.73 16.40 -4.35
C GLU A 41 -8.20 17.60 -5.18
N VAL A 42 -8.12 17.49 -6.50
CA VAL A 42 -8.68 18.49 -7.43
C VAL A 42 -9.94 17.93 -8.08
N VAL A 43 -11.00 18.74 -8.07
CA VAL A 43 -12.31 18.40 -8.63
C VAL A 43 -12.57 19.25 -9.87
N PHE A 44 -13.11 18.62 -10.92
CA PHE A 44 -13.28 19.24 -12.24
C PHE A 44 -14.73 19.32 -12.73
N VAL A 45 -15.71 18.87 -11.93
CA VAL A 45 -17.12 18.76 -12.36
C VAL A 45 -17.77 20.09 -12.67
N SER A 46 -17.27 21.20 -12.13
CA SER A 46 -17.76 22.55 -12.46
C SER A 46 -17.18 23.11 -13.77
N GLY A 47 -16.26 22.40 -14.43
CA GLY A 47 -15.49 22.89 -15.57
C GLY A 47 -14.36 23.86 -15.19
N THR A 48 -14.19 24.14 -13.89
CA THR A 48 -13.04 24.88 -13.32
C THR A 48 -12.36 23.96 -12.31
N PRO A 49 -11.02 23.83 -12.33
CA PRO A 49 -10.32 22.98 -11.37
C PRO A 49 -10.39 23.62 -9.98
N ILE A 50 -10.92 22.90 -8.99
CA ILE A 50 -11.07 23.38 -7.62
C ILE A 50 -10.42 22.40 -6.66
N LYS A 51 -9.51 22.89 -5.82
CA LYS A 51 -8.85 22.07 -4.80
C LYS A 51 -9.77 21.88 -3.60
N PHE A 52 -9.98 20.63 -3.21
CA PHE A 52 -10.70 20.23 -2.02
C PHE A 52 -9.75 19.62 -0.99
N VAL A 53 -9.97 19.94 0.28
CA VAL A 53 -9.13 19.50 1.40
C VAL A 53 -9.99 18.94 2.52
N GLY A 54 -9.52 17.89 3.19
CA GLY A 54 -10.14 17.30 4.37
C GLY A 54 -9.09 16.93 5.42
N SER A 55 -9.49 16.78 6.68
CA SER A 55 -8.57 16.43 7.77
C SER A 55 -9.22 15.59 8.87
N GLY A 56 -8.38 14.86 9.62
CA GLY A 56 -8.80 14.09 10.79
C GLY A 56 -9.98 13.15 10.52
N LYS A 57 -11.06 13.28 11.29
CA LYS A 57 -12.25 12.41 11.20
C LYS A 57 -13.01 12.49 9.87
N ASP A 58 -12.77 13.55 9.11
CA ASP A 58 -13.44 13.79 7.83
C ASP A 58 -12.80 13.02 6.68
N VAL A 59 -11.65 12.39 6.91
CA VAL A 59 -10.97 11.47 6.01
C VAL A 59 -10.88 10.11 6.69
N ASN A 60 -11.65 9.13 6.21
CA ASN A 60 -11.63 7.78 6.75
C ASN A 60 -11.50 6.76 5.61
N ILE A 61 -10.33 6.12 5.56
CA ILE A 61 -10.03 5.04 4.61
C ILE A 61 -9.91 3.75 5.42
N LYS A 62 -10.79 2.79 5.13
CA LYS A 62 -10.81 1.49 5.82
C LYS A 62 -10.47 0.38 4.84
N VAL A 63 -9.41 -0.35 5.12
CA VAL A 63 -9.03 -1.58 4.42
C VAL A 63 -9.45 -2.79 5.26
N SER A 64 -10.03 -3.80 4.62
CA SER A 64 -10.34 -5.09 5.22
C SER A 64 -9.95 -6.20 4.26
N GLU A 65 -9.31 -7.23 4.78
CA GLU A 65 -8.89 -8.40 3.99
C GLU A 65 -9.54 -9.65 4.58
N LYS A 66 -10.03 -10.52 3.70
CA LYS A 66 -10.65 -11.79 4.07
C LYS A 66 -10.42 -12.80 2.95
N ASP A 67 -9.74 -13.88 3.28
CA ASP A 67 -9.41 -14.98 2.35
C ASP A 67 -8.79 -14.41 1.05
N ASN A 68 -9.46 -14.60 -0.08
CA ASN A 68 -9.05 -14.12 -1.41
C ASN A 68 -9.73 -12.81 -1.82
N SER A 69 -10.15 -11.99 -0.86
CA SER A 69 -10.82 -10.71 -1.15
C SER A 69 -10.31 -9.58 -0.26
N ARG A 70 -10.17 -8.40 -0.89
CA ARG A 70 -9.82 -7.15 -0.22
C ARG A 70 -10.92 -6.13 -0.46
N THR A 71 -11.43 -5.52 0.60
CA THR A 71 -12.41 -4.43 0.53
C THR A 71 -11.75 -3.15 1.02
N ILE A 72 -11.90 -2.09 0.23
CA ILE A 72 -11.45 -0.74 0.61
C ILE A 72 -12.66 0.17 0.61
N THR A 73 -12.88 0.89 1.71
CA THR A 73 -13.96 1.87 1.83
C THR A 73 -13.39 3.25 2.12
N TYR A 74 -13.71 4.19 1.25
CA TYR A 74 -13.44 5.62 1.37
C TYR A 74 -14.66 6.32 1.93
N ARG A 75 -14.45 7.12 2.97
CA ARG A 75 -15.44 8.09 3.46
C ARG A 75 -14.75 9.42 3.62
N LEU A 76 -15.05 10.34 2.71
CA LEU A 76 -14.42 11.65 2.63
C LEU A 76 -15.48 12.73 2.82
N LYS A 77 -15.13 13.74 3.61
CA LYS A 77 -15.83 15.02 3.71
C LYS A 77 -14.80 16.11 3.52
N LEU A 78 -14.84 16.76 2.37
CA LEU A 78 -13.85 17.76 1.98
C LEU A 78 -14.53 19.12 1.81
N THR A 79 -13.74 20.16 1.97
CA THR A 79 -14.13 21.56 1.75
C THR A 79 -13.22 22.18 0.72
N SER A 80 -13.75 23.05 -0.13
CA SER A 80 -12.94 23.82 -1.07
C SER A 80 -11.91 24.65 -0.32
N ALA A 81 -10.67 24.64 -0.80
CA ALA A 81 -9.60 25.54 -0.36
C ALA A 81 -9.59 26.86 -1.14
N GLU A 82 -10.43 27.00 -2.16
CA GLU A 82 -10.52 28.18 -3.02
C GLU A 82 -11.63 29.11 -2.53
N PRO A 83 -11.32 30.32 -2.02
CA PRO A 83 -12.33 31.25 -1.51
C PRO A 83 -13.37 31.68 -2.56
N ASP A 84 -12.94 31.80 -3.81
CA ASP A 84 -13.79 32.19 -4.94
C ASP A 84 -14.78 31.08 -5.35
N TYR A 85 -14.51 29.84 -4.93
CA TYR A 85 -15.31 28.67 -5.24
C TYR A 85 -15.64 27.90 -3.96
N PRO A 86 -16.45 28.47 -3.04
CA PRO A 86 -16.82 27.78 -1.81
C PRO A 86 -17.59 26.51 -2.16
N GLY A 87 -17.21 25.41 -1.51
CA GLY A 87 -17.79 24.12 -1.84
C GLY A 87 -17.55 23.04 -0.80
N LYS A 88 -18.36 21.98 -0.90
CA LYS A 88 -18.30 20.80 -0.04
C LYS A 88 -18.37 19.54 -0.89
N LEU A 89 -17.57 18.55 -0.56
CA LEU A 89 -17.62 17.22 -1.18
C LEU A 89 -17.86 16.19 -0.08
N THR A 90 -18.85 15.31 -0.28
CA THR A 90 -19.04 14.12 0.55
C THR A 90 -18.99 12.91 -0.36
N ARG A 91 -18.05 11.99 -0.12
CA ARG A 91 -17.87 10.76 -0.88
C ARG A 91 -17.90 9.56 0.06
N SER A 92 -18.63 8.52 -0.32
CA SER A 92 -18.59 7.21 0.31
C SER A 92 -18.52 6.14 -0.79
N VAL A 93 -17.35 5.56 -1.03
CA VAL A 93 -17.16 4.54 -2.07
C VAL A 93 -16.51 3.30 -1.45
N THR A 94 -17.06 2.14 -1.76
CA THR A 94 -16.50 0.85 -1.39
C THR A 94 -16.11 0.11 -2.66
N TYR A 95 -14.83 -0.28 -2.73
CA TYR A 95 -14.31 -1.18 -3.75
C TYR A 95 -14.11 -2.57 -3.17
N LYS A 96 -14.39 -3.58 -3.98
CA LYS A 96 -14.10 -4.98 -3.66
C LYS A 96 -13.16 -5.54 -4.70
N THR A 97 -12.07 -6.11 -4.22
CA THR A 97 -11.06 -6.79 -5.02
C THR A 97 -11.17 -8.28 -4.75
N THR A 98 -11.16 -9.08 -5.81
CA THR A 98 -11.05 -10.54 -5.76
C THR A 98 -9.68 -10.93 -6.30
N LEU A 99 -8.95 -11.76 -5.55
CA LEU A 99 -7.63 -12.23 -5.92
C LEU A 99 -7.69 -13.70 -6.39
N ALA A 100 -6.97 -14.01 -7.47
CA ALA A 100 -6.78 -15.37 -7.95
C ALA A 100 -5.28 -15.67 -8.02
N GLN A 101 -4.83 -16.64 -7.22
CA GLN A 101 -3.43 -17.05 -7.15
C GLN A 101 -3.16 -18.18 -8.16
N TYR A 102 -2.06 -18.05 -8.89
CA TYR A 102 -1.54 -19.02 -9.86
C TYR A 102 -0.13 -19.43 -9.41
N SER A 103 -0.07 -20.31 -8.41
CA SER A 103 1.19 -20.73 -7.79
C SER A 103 2.17 -21.38 -8.77
N ASP A 104 1.67 -22.05 -9.81
CA ASP A 104 2.46 -22.63 -10.90
C ASP A 104 3.21 -21.60 -11.75
N LYS A 105 2.70 -20.36 -11.77
CA LYS A 105 3.27 -19.23 -12.52
C LYS A 105 3.95 -18.19 -11.62
N GLY A 106 3.82 -18.33 -10.30
CA GLY A 106 4.25 -17.30 -9.35
C GLY A 106 3.50 -15.98 -9.55
N GLN A 107 2.22 -16.04 -9.95
CA GLN A 107 1.44 -14.84 -10.28
C GLN A 107 0.14 -14.78 -9.51
N THR A 108 -0.35 -13.58 -9.27
CA THR A 108 -1.69 -13.32 -8.74
C THR A 108 -2.38 -12.32 -9.64
N THR A 109 -3.62 -12.61 -10.06
CA THR A 109 -4.47 -11.59 -10.69
C THR A 109 -5.42 -11.01 -9.66
N ALA A 110 -5.73 -9.72 -9.81
CA ALA A 110 -6.68 -9.02 -8.96
C ALA A 110 -7.72 -8.32 -9.82
N GLN A 111 -8.99 -8.55 -9.53
CA GLN A 111 -10.12 -7.89 -10.19
C GLN A 111 -10.82 -7.00 -9.17
N MET A 112 -10.85 -5.70 -9.42
CA MET A 112 -11.48 -4.71 -8.54
C MET A 112 -12.72 -4.12 -9.21
N GLU A 113 -13.81 -4.07 -8.43
CA GLU A 113 -15.11 -3.54 -8.83
C GLU A 113 -15.64 -2.60 -7.74
N VAL A 114 -16.54 -1.70 -8.12
CA VAL A 114 -17.27 -0.86 -7.16
C VAL A 114 -18.43 -1.67 -6.56
N ASP A 115 -18.47 -1.78 -5.23
CA ASP A 115 -19.54 -2.45 -4.49
C ASP A 115 -20.65 -1.47 -4.10
N LYS A 116 -20.26 -0.29 -3.59
CA LYS A 116 -21.18 0.78 -3.18
C LYS A 116 -20.59 2.13 -3.50
N PHE A 117 -21.43 3.08 -3.88
CA PHE A 117 -21.00 4.46 -4.11
C PHE A 117 -22.08 5.45 -3.69
N SER A 118 -21.61 6.61 -3.25
CA SER A 118 -22.38 7.83 -3.04
C SER A 118 -21.40 8.97 -3.10
N GLU A 119 -21.71 10.00 -3.88
CA GLU A 119 -20.90 11.20 -3.95
C GLU A 119 -21.81 12.40 -4.19
N LYS A 120 -21.57 13.46 -3.41
CA LYS A 120 -22.26 14.74 -3.54
C LYS A 120 -21.23 15.85 -3.47
N ILE A 121 -21.26 16.72 -4.47
CA ILE A 121 -20.37 17.87 -4.59
C ILE A 121 -21.27 19.11 -4.65
N GLU A 122 -20.96 20.11 -3.83
CA GLU A 122 -21.61 21.41 -3.81
C GLU A 122 -20.54 22.45 -4.14
N ILE A 123 -20.74 23.27 -5.17
CA ILE A 123 -19.83 24.35 -5.57
C ILE A 123 -20.69 25.56 -5.88
N GLY A 124 -20.55 26.63 -5.09
CA GLY A 124 -21.45 27.79 -5.18
C GLY A 124 -22.91 27.38 -5.00
N GLN A 125 -23.75 27.66 -5.99
CA GLN A 125 -25.18 27.30 -5.99
C GLN A 125 -25.44 25.90 -6.55
N ASP A 126 -24.48 25.32 -7.28
CA ASP A 126 -24.66 24.05 -7.98
C ASP A 126 -24.38 22.85 -7.09
N LYS A 127 -25.20 21.82 -7.29
CA LYS A 127 -25.10 20.52 -6.64
C LYS A 127 -24.96 19.43 -7.69
N TYR A 128 -23.93 18.64 -7.56
CA TYR A 128 -23.61 17.50 -8.42
C TYR A 128 -23.76 16.23 -7.59
N GLU A 129 -24.74 15.40 -7.92
CA GLU A 129 -25.01 14.14 -7.23
C GLU A 129 -24.70 12.97 -8.14
N LEU A 130 -23.80 12.08 -7.71
CA LEU A 130 -23.39 10.90 -8.48
C LEU A 130 -24.57 9.92 -8.57
N SER A 131 -25.13 9.77 -9.76
CA SER A 131 -26.28 8.90 -10.03
C SER A 131 -25.89 7.52 -10.52
N ASP A 132 -24.77 7.41 -11.24
CA ASP A 132 -24.24 6.13 -11.74
C ASP A 132 -22.71 6.10 -11.63
N TYR A 133 -22.16 4.94 -11.30
CA TYR A 133 -20.73 4.72 -11.28
C TYR A 133 -20.40 3.30 -11.74
N GLN A 134 -19.84 3.21 -12.94
CA GLN A 134 -19.31 1.98 -13.51
C GLN A 134 -17.81 1.96 -13.30
N PHE A 135 -17.26 0.84 -12.82
CA PHE A 135 -15.84 0.73 -12.53
C PHE A 135 -15.37 -0.71 -12.74
N SER A 136 -14.24 -0.87 -13.42
CA SER A 136 -13.54 -2.13 -13.54
C SER A 136 -12.03 -1.89 -13.59
N ARG A 137 -11.29 -2.57 -12.72
CA ARG A 137 -9.82 -2.59 -12.70
C ARG A 137 -9.35 -4.04 -12.68
N SER A 138 -8.29 -4.31 -13.42
CA SER A 138 -7.64 -5.61 -13.46
C SER A 138 -6.13 -5.44 -13.35
N ASP A 139 -5.53 -6.18 -12.42
CA ASP A 139 -4.10 -6.16 -12.14
C ASP A 139 -3.50 -7.56 -12.28
N ILE A 140 -2.25 -7.60 -12.71
CA ILE A 140 -1.37 -8.77 -12.60
C ILE A 140 -0.24 -8.43 -11.64
N ILE A 141 0.06 -9.35 -10.73
CA ILE A 141 1.14 -9.29 -9.76
C ILE A 141 2.08 -10.46 -10.05
N ASP A 142 3.34 -10.16 -10.36
CA ASP A 142 4.44 -11.12 -10.43
C ASP A 142 5.02 -11.27 -9.02
N ASN A 143 4.76 -12.40 -8.36
CA ASN A 143 5.09 -12.65 -6.96
C ASN A 143 6.48 -13.25 -6.81
N ARG A 144 7.53 -12.41 -6.91
CA ARG A 144 8.92 -12.86 -6.72
C ARG A 144 9.24 -13.09 -5.25
N PRO A 145 10.33 -13.81 -4.94
CA PRO A 145 10.72 -14.06 -3.56
C PRO A 145 10.94 -12.78 -2.75
N ALA A 146 11.64 -11.80 -3.32
CA ALA A 146 12.05 -10.59 -2.61
C ALA A 146 11.33 -9.31 -3.05
N SER A 147 10.63 -9.31 -4.18
CA SER A 147 10.00 -8.10 -4.72
C SER A 147 8.83 -8.41 -5.64
N ASP A 148 7.63 -8.03 -5.22
CA ASP A 148 6.46 -8.12 -6.06
C ASP A 148 6.44 -6.97 -7.07
N TYR A 149 6.15 -7.27 -8.32
CA TYR A 149 5.92 -6.27 -9.36
C TYR A 149 4.49 -6.38 -9.83
N TYR A 150 3.83 -5.25 -10.05
CA TYR A 150 2.45 -5.27 -10.52
C TYR A 150 2.21 -4.24 -11.61
N SER A 151 1.27 -4.60 -12.47
CA SER A 151 0.77 -3.72 -13.53
C SER A 151 -0.72 -3.93 -13.67
N GLY A 152 -1.43 -2.88 -14.02
CA GLY A 152 -2.88 -2.91 -14.09
C GLY A 152 -3.44 -1.90 -15.07
N SER A 153 -4.71 -2.09 -15.39
CA SER A 153 -5.49 -1.15 -16.18
C SER A 153 -6.87 -1.00 -15.59
N LEU A 154 -7.47 0.17 -15.81
CA LEU A 154 -8.81 0.47 -15.35
C LEU A 154 -9.63 1.21 -16.41
N LYS A 155 -10.93 1.02 -16.31
CA LYS A 155 -11.96 1.81 -16.96
C LYS A 155 -13.04 2.16 -15.95
N ALA A 156 -13.51 3.38 -15.98
CA ALA A 156 -14.63 3.80 -15.15
C ALA A 156 -15.46 4.88 -15.86
N ARG A 157 -16.71 5.00 -15.47
CA ARG A 157 -17.62 6.07 -15.91
C ARG A 157 -18.40 6.55 -14.71
N LYS A 158 -18.32 7.85 -14.41
CA LYS A 158 -19.17 8.51 -13.41
C LYS A 158 -20.20 9.38 -14.13
N THR A 159 -21.45 9.30 -13.71
CA THR A 159 -22.52 10.17 -14.20
C THR A 159 -23.10 10.94 -13.03
N TYR A 160 -23.04 12.27 -13.10
CA TYR A 160 -23.59 13.17 -12.11
C TYR A 160 -24.85 13.84 -12.64
N VAL A 161 -25.84 14.01 -11.78
CA VAL A 161 -27.01 14.84 -12.03
C VAL A 161 -26.80 16.20 -11.39
N VAL A 162 -27.03 17.26 -12.16
CA VAL A 162 -26.87 18.65 -11.71
C VAL A 162 -28.22 19.16 -11.19
N ASN A 163 -28.25 19.69 -9.96
CA ASN A 163 -29.43 20.32 -9.34
C ASN A 163 -30.74 19.52 -9.54
N LYS A 164 -30.68 18.21 -9.30
CA LYS A 164 -31.77 17.21 -9.46
C LYS A 164 -32.24 16.91 -10.88
N ASN A 165 -32.39 17.92 -11.74
CA ASN A 165 -32.92 17.74 -13.10
C ASN A 165 -32.41 18.78 -14.10
N GLN A 166 -31.40 19.57 -13.73
CA GLN A 166 -30.87 20.64 -14.57
C GLN A 166 -29.76 20.16 -15.51
N GLY A 167 -29.47 18.87 -15.59
CA GLY A 167 -28.50 18.34 -16.54
C GLY A 167 -27.68 17.18 -15.99
N THR A 168 -26.73 16.76 -16.81
CA THR A 168 -25.84 15.64 -16.52
C THR A 168 -24.40 15.98 -16.82
N ILE A 169 -23.49 15.41 -16.03
CA ILE A 169 -22.06 15.39 -16.31
C ILE A 169 -21.60 13.95 -16.36
N THR A 170 -21.03 13.55 -17.48
CA THR A 170 -20.41 12.23 -17.66
C THR A 170 -18.90 12.39 -17.62
N MET A 171 -18.24 11.56 -16.83
CA MET A 171 -16.79 11.50 -16.73
C MET A 171 -16.34 10.08 -17.08
N ASP A 172 -15.79 9.92 -18.26
CA ASP A 172 -15.14 8.70 -18.72
C ASP A 172 -13.68 8.70 -18.25
N ILE A 173 -13.31 7.67 -17.53
CA ILE A 173 -12.00 7.50 -16.92
C ILE A 173 -11.34 6.26 -17.52
N SER A 174 -10.10 6.41 -17.95
CA SER A 174 -9.25 5.28 -18.30
C SER A 174 -7.88 5.44 -17.69
N GLY A 175 -7.24 4.35 -17.33
CA GLY A 175 -5.92 4.45 -16.75
C GLY A 175 -5.13 3.16 -16.74
N ALA A 176 -3.86 3.33 -16.44
CA ALA A 176 -2.92 2.26 -16.21
C ALA A 176 -2.16 2.54 -14.92
N MET A 177 -1.63 1.49 -14.33
CA MET A 177 -0.78 1.60 -13.16
C MET A 177 0.32 0.57 -13.18
N VAL A 178 1.43 0.95 -12.57
CA VAL A 178 2.60 0.11 -12.42
C VAL A 178 3.19 0.36 -11.04
N GLY A 179 3.79 -0.67 -10.48
CA GLY A 179 4.44 -0.54 -9.20
C GLY A 179 5.24 -1.75 -8.81
N TYR A 180 5.90 -1.60 -7.67
CA TYR A 180 6.60 -2.69 -7.01
C TYR A 180 6.43 -2.59 -5.51
N GLU A 181 6.67 -3.69 -4.82
CA GLU A 181 6.64 -3.78 -3.37
C GLU A 181 7.69 -4.78 -2.88
N ASN A 182 8.53 -4.32 -1.96
CA ASN A 182 9.44 -5.14 -1.19
C ASN A 182 9.65 -4.55 0.21
N PHE A 183 10.46 -5.22 1.02
CA PHE A 183 10.76 -4.75 2.38
C PHE A 183 11.35 -3.34 2.42
N TRP A 184 12.26 -3.02 1.51
CA TRP A 184 13.00 -1.74 1.50
C TRP A 184 12.21 -0.60 0.89
N GLY A 185 11.18 -0.89 0.11
CA GLY A 185 10.34 0.14 -0.44
C GLY A 185 9.23 -0.40 -1.31
N LYS A 186 8.27 0.47 -1.56
CA LYS A 186 7.12 0.20 -2.41
C LYS A 186 6.76 1.47 -3.14
N THR A 187 6.30 1.34 -4.37
CA THR A 187 5.81 2.48 -5.15
C THR A 187 4.72 2.00 -6.08
N GLU A 188 3.60 2.72 -6.12
CA GLU A 188 2.59 2.59 -7.16
C GLU A 188 2.45 3.94 -7.85
N THR A 189 2.51 3.94 -9.18
CA THR A 189 2.20 5.09 -10.02
C THR A 189 0.97 4.78 -10.86
N GLN A 190 -0.02 5.66 -10.83
CA GLN A 190 -1.24 5.64 -11.61
C GLN A 190 -1.21 6.77 -12.65
N GLN A 191 -1.54 6.43 -13.89
CA GLN A 191 -1.77 7.37 -14.98
C GLN A 191 -3.23 7.27 -15.40
N LEU A 192 -3.98 8.35 -15.26
CA LEU A 192 -5.42 8.42 -15.53
C LEU A 192 -5.70 9.50 -16.57
N GLU A 193 -6.65 9.20 -17.45
CA GLU A 193 -7.17 10.12 -18.45
C GLU A 193 -8.67 10.25 -18.24
N TYR A 194 -9.11 11.48 -18.02
CA TYR A 194 -10.50 11.85 -17.88
C TYR A 194 -10.97 12.55 -19.14
N VAL A 195 -12.12 12.12 -19.64
CA VAL A 195 -12.92 12.86 -20.62
C VAL A 195 -14.23 13.23 -19.93
N ILE A 196 -14.49 14.53 -19.85
CA ILE A 196 -15.62 15.10 -19.12
C ILE A 196 -16.54 15.75 -20.14
N ASP A 197 -17.79 15.31 -20.16
CA ASP A 197 -18.87 15.84 -20.97
C ASP A 197 -19.95 16.40 -20.04
N CYS A 198 -20.28 17.68 -20.20
CA CYS A 198 -21.37 18.33 -19.48
C CYS A 198 -22.45 18.76 -20.46
N ASP A 199 -23.70 18.43 -20.13
CA ASP A 199 -24.89 18.91 -20.81
C ASP A 199 -25.89 19.35 -19.74
N ARG A 200 -26.12 20.67 -19.62
CA ARG A 200 -27.01 21.22 -18.59
C ARG A 200 -27.88 22.37 -19.09
N LEU A 201 -28.99 22.56 -18.40
CA LEU A 201 -29.85 23.73 -18.47
C LEU A 201 -29.43 24.69 -17.35
N LEU A 202 -29.11 25.92 -17.71
CA LEU A 202 -29.01 27.04 -16.77
C LEU A 202 -30.36 27.74 -16.70
N ILE A 203 -30.77 28.09 -15.48
CA ILE A 203 -31.86 29.02 -15.24
C ILE A 203 -31.22 30.40 -15.10
N ILE A 204 -31.63 31.33 -15.96
CA ILE A 204 -31.19 32.72 -15.93
C ILE A 204 -32.34 33.51 -15.30
N GLU A 205 -32.13 33.96 -14.06
CA GLU A 205 -33.05 34.84 -13.36
C GLU A 205 -32.58 36.29 -13.58
N ASP A 206 -33.18 37.00 -14.55
CA ASP A 206 -33.05 38.46 -14.67
C ASP A 206 -34.29 39.13 -14.07
N GLU A 207 -34.17 40.41 -13.65
CA GLU A 207 -35.22 41.16 -12.93
C GLU A 207 -36.57 41.27 -13.66
N GLU A 208 -36.64 40.92 -14.96
CA GLU A 208 -37.86 41.03 -15.79
C GLU A 208 -38.31 39.72 -16.48
N GLU A 209 -37.45 38.69 -16.62
CA GLU A 209 -37.81 37.39 -17.26
C GLU A 209 -36.98 36.20 -16.70
N GLU A 210 -37.65 35.07 -16.45
CA GLU A 210 -36.98 33.77 -16.24
C GLU A 210 -36.68 33.12 -17.60
N GLY A 211 -35.40 33.02 -17.94
CA GLY A 211 -34.91 32.35 -19.15
C GLY A 211 -34.26 31.00 -18.85
N THR A 212 -34.18 30.12 -19.86
CA THR A 212 -33.35 28.90 -19.78
C THR A 212 -32.33 28.86 -20.92
N ALA A 213 -31.10 28.45 -20.62
CA ALA A 213 -30.04 28.30 -21.61
C ALA A 213 -29.41 26.91 -21.53
N ASN A 214 -29.24 26.25 -22.67
CA ASN A 214 -28.47 25.01 -22.75
C ASN A 214 -26.97 25.36 -22.72
N VAL A 215 -26.24 24.75 -21.80
CA VAL A 215 -24.80 24.84 -21.68
C VAL A 215 -24.22 23.45 -21.81
N SER A 216 -23.43 23.27 -22.86
CA SER A 216 -22.70 22.04 -23.11
C SER A 216 -21.21 22.34 -23.22
N TRP A 217 -20.38 21.51 -22.60
CA TRP A 217 -18.92 21.64 -22.71
C TRP A 217 -18.20 20.32 -22.53
N GLN A 218 -16.98 20.28 -23.07
CA GLN A 218 -16.09 19.12 -22.98
C GLN A 218 -14.73 19.49 -22.41
N GLY A 219 -14.23 18.66 -21.51
CA GLY A 219 -12.97 18.82 -20.82
C GLY A 219 -12.14 17.55 -20.84
N THR A 220 -10.81 17.69 -20.78
CA THR A 220 -9.92 16.55 -20.57
C THR A 220 -8.97 16.84 -19.42
N VAL A 221 -8.64 15.82 -18.64
CA VAL A 221 -7.64 15.88 -17.55
C VAL A 221 -6.77 14.64 -17.59
N SER A 222 -5.46 14.83 -17.66
CA SER A 222 -4.47 13.78 -17.45
C SER A 222 -3.96 13.87 -16.01
N ILE A 223 -3.92 12.75 -15.30
CA ILE A 223 -3.53 12.68 -13.90
C ILE A 223 -2.40 11.67 -13.77
N THR A 224 -1.28 12.09 -13.17
CA THR A 224 -0.23 11.19 -12.72
C THR A 224 -0.16 11.25 -11.20
N ALA A 225 -0.54 10.17 -10.52
CA ALA A 225 -0.49 10.06 -9.07
C ALA A 225 0.49 8.96 -8.66
N SER A 226 1.32 9.21 -7.66
CA SER A 226 2.31 8.27 -7.16
C SER A 226 2.32 8.27 -5.64
N ASP A 227 2.40 7.08 -5.06
CA ASP A 227 2.67 6.87 -3.64
C ASP A 227 3.97 6.08 -3.52
N SER A 228 4.98 6.66 -2.86
CA SER A 228 6.29 6.05 -2.69
C SER A 228 6.64 5.92 -1.22
N MET A 229 7.09 4.74 -0.80
CA MET A 229 7.61 4.48 0.53
C MET A 229 9.01 3.88 0.42
N THR A 230 9.93 4.38 1.24
CA THR A 230 11.30 3.88 1.33
C THR A 230 11.67 3.60 2.78
N LYS A 231 12.47 2.56 2.99
CA LYS A 231 13.12 2.25 4.25
C LYS A 231 14.62 2.41 4.11
N THR A 232 15.23 3.11 5.06
CA THR A 232 16.69 3.28 5.12
C THR A 232 17.19 2.84 6.49
N LEU A 233 18.32 2.15 6.50
CA LEU A 233 19.01 1.81 7.73
C LEU A 233 20.00 2.92 8.11
N ILE A 234 19.84 3.50 9.29
CA ILE A 234 20.71 4.57 9.80
C ILE A 234 21.44 4.08 11.04
N TYR A 235 22.77 4.12 11.03
CA TYR A 235 23.58 3.81 12.20
C TYR A 235 23.78 5.07 13.06
N ALA A 236 23.61 4.92 14.38
CA ALA A 236 23.98 5.93 15.34
C ALA A 236 24.98 5.35 16.35
N GLY A 237 26.19 5.92 16.39
CA GLY A 237 27.22 5.57 17.36
C GLY A 237 26.82 5.95 18.79
N LYS A 238 27.45 5.32 19.78
CA LYS A 238 27.24 5.66 21.19
C LYS A 238 27.68 7.10 21.46
N GLN A 239 26.85 7.84 22.19
CA GLN A 239 27.20 9.15 22.70
C GLN A 239 27.81 9.08 24.10
N ALA A 240 27.45 8.06 24.89
CA ALA A 240 27.97 7.86 26.24
C ALA A 240 29.20 6.93 26.23
N THR A 241 30.30 7.40 26.81
CA THR A 241 31.58 6.68 26.87
C THR A 241 31.46 5.31 27.56
N LEU A 242 30.56 5.18 28.55
CA LEU A 242 30.30 3.98 29.35
C LEU A 242 29.12 3.12 28.85
N SER A 243 28.65 3.31 27.61
CA SER A 243 27.56 2.50 27.06
C SER A 243 27.96 1.01 26.92
N SER A 244 27.02 0.11 27.25
CA SER A 244 27.18 -1.34 27.09
C SER A 244 27.03 -1.84 25.65
N PHE A 245 26.79 -0.93 24.70
CA PHE A 245 26.75 -1.18 23.26
C PHE A 245 27.41 -0.02 22.49
N PRO A 246 28.09 -0.30 21.36
CA PRO A 246 28.88 0.68 20.61
C PRO A 246 28.05 1.69 19.83
N GLY A 247 26.77 1.39 19.61
CA GLY A 247 25.83 2.14 18.78
C GLY A 247 24.71 1.19 18.35
N GLY A 248 23.84 1.64 17.47
CA GLY A 248 22.78 0.78 16.96
C GLY A 248 22.16 1.32 15.68
N HIS A 249 21.53 0.42 14.94
CA HIS A 249 20.79 0.74 13.74
C HIS A 249 19.36 1.16 14.07
N SER A 250 18.85 2.10 13.29
CA SER A 250 17.44 2.43 13.23
C SER A 250 16.95 2.21 11.81
N LEU A 251 15.78 1.61 11.66
CA LEU A 251 15.06 1.57 10.40
C LEU A 251 14.18 2.81 10.31
N VAL A 252 14.43 3.66 9.32
CA VAL A 252 13.63 4.87 9.07
C VAL A 252 12.79 4.63 7.83
N THR A 253 11.47 4.70 7.99
CA THR A 253 10.51 4.64 6.89
C THR A 253 10.04 6.04 6.54
N ASN A 254 10.25 6.46 5.29
CA ASN A 254 9.70 7.69 4.72
C ASN A 254 8.63 7.31 3.70
N GLN A 255 7.58 8.12 3.59
CA GLN A 255 6.55 7.94 2.58
C GLN A 255 6.06 9.30 2.10
N ASP A 256 5.92 9.45 0.79
CA ASP A 256 5.45 10.65 0.14
C ASP A 256 4.46 10.30 -0.97
N MET A 257 3.48 11.18 -1.13
CA MET A 257 2.50 11.11 -2.20
C MET A 257 2.63 12.35 -3.07
N TYR A 258 2.61 12.14 -4.37
CA TYR A 258 2.66 13.19 -5.37
C TYR A 258 1.55 12.97 -6.38
N SER A 259 0.91 14.05 -6.81
CA SER A 259 -0.06 14.03 -7.88
C SER A 259 0.06 15.26 -8.75
N ARG A 260 -0.04 15.05 -10.06
CA ARG A 260 -0.04 16.09 -11.07
C ARG A 260 -1.28 15.95 -11.95
N TYR A 261 -1.98 17.07 -12.12
CA TYR A 261 -3.17 17.20 -12.94
C TYR A 261 -2.88 18.15 -14.10
N ASP A 262 -2.81 17.64 -15.32
CA ASP A 262 -2.72 18.44 -16.53
C ASP A 262 -4.11 18.54 -17.17
N TYR A 263 -4.71 19.74 -17.20
CA TYR A 263 -6.10 19.92 -17.61
C TYR A 263 -6.24 20.80 -18.85
N ASN A 264 -7.32 20.54 -19.60
CA ASN A 264 -7.76 21.33 -20.74
C ASN A 264 -9.28 21.44 -20.69
N LEU A 265 -9.79 22.48 -20.04
CA LEU A 265 -11.21 22.68 -19.71
C LEU A 265 -11.77 23.91 -20.45
N PRO A 266 -13.10 24.08 -20.58
CA PRO A 266 -13.70 25.31 -21.08
C PRO A 266 -13.41 26.47 -20.12
N ARG A 267 -13.25 27.70 -20.62
CA ARG A 267 -13.33 28.88 -19.76
C ARG A 267 -14.81 29.20 -19.53
N ILE A 268 -15.26 29.20 -18.28
CA ILE A 268 -16.64 29.50 -17.92
C ILE A 268 -16.73 30.94 -17.44
N MET A 269 -17.67 31.71 -17.98
CA MET A 269 -17.99 33.08 -17.59
C MET A 269 -19.50 33.16 -17.40
N ASP A 270 -19.96 33.63 -16.23
CA ASP A 270 -21.38 33.73 -15.88
C ASP A 270 -22.17 32.42 -16.11
N GLY A 271 -21.55 31.29 -15.76
CA GLY A 271 -22.11 29.94 -15.94
C GLY A 271 -22.05 29.40 -17.39
N GLN A 272 -21.79 30.25 -18.39
CA GLN A 272 -21.72 29.85 -19.78
C GLN A 272 -20.30 29.42 -20.18
N ALA A 273 -20.20 28.34 -20.97
CA ALA A 273 -18.93 27.89 -21.54
C ALA A 273 -18.55 28.78 -22.74
N GLY A 274 -17.46 29.52 -22.62
CA GLY A 274 -16.90 30.31 -23.70
C GLY A 274 -16.17 29.48 -24.75
N SER A 275 -15.84 30.10 -25.89
CA SER A 275 -15.06 29.47 -26.96
C SER A 275 -13.58 29.27 -26.61
N SER A 276 -13.06 30.06 -25.66
CA SER A 276 -11.69 29.94 -25.16
C SER A 276 -11.54 28.79 -24.17
N ARG A 277 -10.39 28.11 -24.19
CA ARG A 277 -10.06 27.03 -23.26
C ARG A 277 -9.08 27.50 -22.18
N GLN A 278 -9.22 26.94 -20.99
CA GLN A 278 -8.25 27.06 -19.90
C GLN A 278 -7.38 25.79 -19.86
N ARG A 279 -6.06 25.98 -19.91
CA ARG A 279 -5.07 24.90 -19.84
C ARG A 279 -4.07 25.22 -18.74
N GLY A 280 -3.68 24.21 -17.99
CA GLY A 280 -2.71 24.37 -16.91
C GLY A 280 -2.37 23.05 -16.26
N SER A 281 -1.51 23.15 -15.24
CA SER A 281 -1.08 22.03 -14.42
C SER A 281 -1.27 22.39 -12.95
N ILE A 282 -1.77 21.46 -12.15
CA ILE A 282 -1.84 21.57 -10.70
C ILE A 282 -1.05 20.40 -10.11
N GLU A 283 -0.22 20.69 -9.12
CA GLU A 283 0.57 19.69 -8.42
C GLU A 283 0.18 19.66 -6.95
N LEU A 284 -0.02 18.47 -6.41
CA LEU A 284 -0.24 18.21 -4.99
C LEU A 284 0.88 17.29 -4.50
N SER A 285 1.41 17.58 -3.32
CA SER A 285 2.44 16.75 -2.70
C SER A 285 2.27 16.77 -1.19
N LEU A 286 2.24 15.58 -0.59
CA LEU A 286 2.17 15.41 0.86
C LEU A 286 3.15 14.36 1.32
N GLU A 287 3.91 14.71 2.35
CA GLU A 287 4.84 13.80 3.03
C GLU A 287 4.20 13.29 4.33
N MET A 288 4.42 12.01 4.61
CA MET A 288 4.10 11.40 5.89
C MET A 288 5.24 11.61 6.89
N SER A 289 4.89 11.58 8.18
CA SER A 289 5.89 11.64 9.25
C SER A 289 6.79 10.42 9.22
N PRO A 290 8.12 10.59 9.29
CA PRO A 290 9.05 9.46 9.22
C PRO A 290 8.85 8.55 10.43
N ARG A 291 8.67 7.24 10.16
CA ARG A 291 8.59 6.23 11.23
C ARG A 291 9.98 5.72 11.53
N ILE A 292 10.44 5.93 12.76
CA ILE A 292 11.75 5.49 13.24
C ILE A 292 11.56 4.29 14.16
N GLU A 293 12.17 3.16 13.79
CA GLU A 293 12.21 1.96 14.60
C GLU A 293 13.65 1.64 15.02
N ARG A 294 13.88 1.49 16.32
CA ARG A 294 15.18 1.06 16.85
C ARG A 294 15.33 -0.44 16.72
N LEU A 295 16.43 -0.87 16.10
CA LEU A 295 16.75 -2.28 15.94
C LEU A 295 17.56 -2.81 17.13
N VAL A 296 17.50 -4.13 17.32
CA VAL A 296 18.26 -4.82 18.36
C VAL A 296 19.75 -4.73 18.03
N VAL A 297 20.58 -4.51 19.06
CA VAL A 297 22.04 -4.54 18.94
C VAL A 297 22.54 -5.90 19.41
N PRO A 298 23.00 -6.78 18.51
CA PRO A 298 23.55 -8.07 18.90
C PRO A 298 24.88 -7.90 19.63
N LYS A 299 25.25 -8.88 20.46
CA LYS A 299 26.49 -8.86 21.25
C LYS A 299 27.24 -10.18 21.10
N PHE A 300 28.20 -10.20 20.18
CA PHE A 300 29.07 -11.34 19.95
C PHE A 300 30.47 -11.09 20.54
N ARG A 301 31.09 -12.15 21.06
CA ARG A 301 32.43 -12.08 21.67
C ARG A 301 33.57 -12.30 20.67
N ASP A 302 33.26 -12.79 19.47
CA ASP A 302 34.21 -13.34 18.50
C ASP A 302 34.16 -12.68 17.11
N VAL A 303 33.32 -11.67 16.92
CA VAL A 303 33.26 -10.90 15.66
C VAL A 303 34.08 -9.61 15.71
N ALA A 304 34.55 -9.20 16.90
CA ALA A 304 35.24 -7.94 17.07
C ALA A 304 36.53 -7.89 16.23
N GLY A 305 36.62 -6.94 15.30
CA GLY A 305 37.76 -6.81 14.38
C GLY A 305 37.72 -7.76 13.17
N HIS A 306 36.69 -8.59 13.05
CA HIS A 306 36.44 -9.38 11.84
C HIS A 306 35.89 -8.47 10.73
N TRP A 307 36.31 -8.69 9.49
CA TRP A 307 35.93 -7.83 8.36
C TRP A 307 34.42 -7.80 8.10
N ALA A 308 33.71 -8.88 8.44
CA ALA A 308 32.25 -8.99 8.30
C ALA A 308 31.46 -8.55 9.53
N GLN A 309 32.11 -7.98 10.55
CA GLN A 309 31.46 -7.62 11.82
C GLN A 309 30.18 -6.79 11.58
N ASP A 310 30.28 -5.71 10.81
CA ASP A 310 29.18 -4.79 10.57
C ASP A 310 28.01 -5.48 9.84
N ASP A 311 28.32 -6.34 8.85
CA ASP A 311 27.30 -7.09 8.10
C ASP A 311 26.59 -8.12 8.98
N ILE A 312 27.32 -8.83 9.84
CA ILE A 312 26.77 -9.77 10.82
C ILE A 312 25.84 -9.02 11.76
N GLU A 313 26.31 -7.94 12.38
CA GLU A 313 25.50 -7.16 13.32
C GLU A 313 24.24 -6.60 12.66
N LYS A 314 24.35 -6.16 11.39
CA LYS A 314 23.24 -5.66 10.59
C LYS A 314 22.19 -6.72 10.30
N LEU A 315 22.58 -7.92 9.85
CA LEU A 315 21.65 -9.00 9.54
C LEU A 315 20.91 -9.51 10.79
N TYR A 316 21.57 -9.57 11.95
CA TYR A 316 20.90 -9.86 13.22
C TYR A 316 19.95 -8.73 13.65
N SER A 317 20.34 -7.46 13.45
CA SER A 317 19.47 -6.33 13.79
C SER A 317 18.17 -6.32 12.97
N LEU A 318 18.20 -6.88 11.76
CA LEU A 318 17.07 -7.06 10.86
C LEU A 318 16.31 -8.38 11.08
N ASP A 319 16.66 -9.15 12.11
CA ASP A 319 16.08 -10.47 12.42
C ASP A 319 16.22 -11.52 11.30
N VAL A 320 17.22 -11.36 10.41
CA VAL A 320 17.54 -12.33 9.36
C VAL A 320 18.17 -13.58 9.97
N PHE A 321 19.10 -13.37 10.90
CA PHE A 321 19.62 -14.41 11.77
C PHE A 321 18.94 -14.34 13.13
N GLU A 322 18.48 -15.50 13.60
CA GLU A 322 17.79 -15.62 14.88
C GLU A 322 18.73 -15.97 16.03
N GLY A 323 18.27 -15.67 17.24
CA GLY A 323 18.98 -15.93 18.47
C GLY A 323 20.00 -14.84 18.81
N ALA A 324 20.56 -14.93 20.01
CA ALA A 324 21.64 -14.07 20.46
C ALA A 324 22.73 -14.94 21.11
N PRO A 325 23.37 -15.84 20.34
CA PRO A 325 24.46 -16.63 20.88
C PRO A 325 25.60 -15.69 21.30
N SER A 326 26.34 -16.05 22.34
CA SER A 326 27.52 -15.26 22.76
C SER A 326 28.67 -15.31 21.74
N PHE A 327 28.60 -16.24 20.79
CA PHE A 327 29.58 -16.48 19.72
C PHE A 327 28.83 -16.66 18.40
N PHE A 328 29.32 -16.02 17.34
CA PHE A 328 28.79 -16.15 15.99
C PHE A 328 29.53 -17.23 15.17
N ALA A 329 30.83 -17.42 15.42
CA ALA A 329 31.76 -18.24 14.65
C ALA A 329 31.87 -17.83 13.16
N PRO A 330 32.40 -16.64 12.85
CA PRO A 330 32.36 -16.05 11.50
C PRO A 330 33.10 -16.86 10.42
N ASP A 331 34.08 -17.68 10.78
CA ASP A 331 34.85 -18.52 9.87
C ASP A 331 34.28 -19.95 9.73
N ALA A 332 33.23 -20.28 10.47
CA ALA A 332 32.62 -21.60 10.41
C ALA A 332 31.85 -21.79 9.08
N PRO A 333 31.91 -22.98 8.45
CA PRO A 333 31.10 -23.26 7.28
C PRO A 333 29.61 -23.25 7.65
N MET A 334 28.82 -22.55 6.86
CA MET A 334 27.38 -22.42 7.05
C MET A 334 26.63 -23.62 6.48
N THR A 335 25.65 -24.12 7.24
CA THR A 335 24.77 -25.21 6.77
C THR A 335 23.81 -24.71 5.70
N ARG A 336 23.33 -25.62 4.86
CA ARG A 336 22.32 -25.36 3.84
C ARG A 336 21.02 -24.87 4.45
N LEU A 337 20.62 -25.46 5.57
CA LEU A 337 19.43 -25.04 6.31
C LEU A 337 19.55 -23.60 6.78
N ASP A 338 20.63 -23.24 7.48
CA ASP A 338 20.79 -21.91 8.05
C ASP A 338 20.82 -20.84 6.97
N PHE A 339 21.50 -21.13 5.85
CA PHE A 339 21.55 -20.20 4.72
C PHE A 339 20.18 -20.05 4.06
N THR A 340 19.42 -21.14 3.91
CA THR A 340 18.05 -21.09 3.37
C THR A 340 17.15 -20.25 4.25
N ARG A 341 17.21 -20.45 5.57
CA ARG A 341 16.45 -19.66 6.55
C ARG A 341 16.80 -18.17 6.41
N ALA A 342 18.09 -17.85 6.36
CA ALA A 342 18.56 -16.47 6.21
C ALA A 342 18.13 -15.83 4.89
N ILE A 343 18.18 -16.55 3.77
CA ILE A 343 17.75 -16.02 2.47
C ILE A 343 16.24 -15.84 2.42
N VAL A 344 15.44 -16.79 2.91
CA VAL A 344 13.98 -16.66 2.92
C VAL A 344 13.56 -15.50 3.82
N LYS A 345 14.13 -15.40 5.02
CA LYS A 345 13.93 -14.25 5.88
C LYS A 345 14.41 -12.97 5.22
N GLY A 346 15.54 -13.01 4.53
CA GLY A 346 16.13 -11.85 3.88
C GLY A 346 15.36 -11.35 2.66
N ALA A 347 14.75 -12.25 1.90
CA ALA A 347 13.87 -11.91 0.79
C ALA A 347 12.55 -11.32 1.31
N ASN A 348 12.05 -11.83 2.44
CA ASN A 348 10.71 -11.52 2.96
C ASN A 348 10.76 -10.79 4.31
N MET A 349 11.71 -9.87 4.51
CA MET A 349 12.10 -9.43 5.86
C MET A 349 10.90 -8.91 6.67
N ARG A 350 10.63 -9.63 7.78
CA ARG A 350 9.57 -9.46 8.80
C ARG A 350 8.18 -10.02 8.52
N ALA A 351 7.92 -10.63 7.36
CA ALA A 351 6.76 -11.51 7.26
C ALA A 351 7.03 -12.72 8.15
N SER A 352 6.37 -12.77 9.29
CA SER A 352 6.33 -14.00 10.06
C SER A 352 5.57 -15.00 9.20
N LEU A 353 6.28 -16.01 8.69
CA LEU A 353 5.65 -17.25 8.22
C LEU A 353 4.80 -17.91 9.35
N GLU A 354 4.75 -17.30 10.54
CA GLU A 354 3.82 -17.52 11.64
C GLU A 354 2.38 -17.03 11.40
N GLU A 355 2.06 -16.38 10.26
CA GLU A 355 0.67 -16.04 9.88
C GLU A 355 -0.22 -17.26 9.52
N GLU A 356 0.24 -18.50 9.73
CA GLU A 356 -0.71 -19.59 9.90
C GLU A 356 -1.54 -19.32 11.17
N PRO A 357 -2.88 -19.14 11.05
CA PRO A 357 -3.71 -18.74 12.17
C PRO A 357 -3.47 -19.69 13.34
N ARG A 358 -3.06 -19.12 14.49
CA ARG A 358 -2.91 -19.82 15.78
C ARG A 358 -4.04 -20.82 15.93
N ARG A 359 -3.73 -22.10 15.68
CA ARG A 359 -4.61 -23.28 15.64
C ARG A 359 -5.97 -23.07 16.32
N THR A 360 -6.89 -22.39 15.65
CA THR A 360 -8.31 -22.39 16.04
C THR A 360 -8.88 -23.67 15.46
N ALA A 361 -9.29 -24.57 16.36
CA ALA A 361 -10.05 -25.80 16.13
C ALA A 361 -9.74 -26.54 14.80
N ARG A 362 -8.99 -27.65 14.88
CA ARG A 362 -8.75 -28.61 13.79
C ARG A 362 -9.99 -28.74 12.89
N SER A 363 -9.97 -28.06 11.74
CA SER A 363 -10.91 -28.37 10.66
C SER A 363 -10.59 -29.79 10.22
N ARG A 364 -11.54 -30.71 10.39
CA ARG A 364 -11.42 -32.13 10.06
C ARG A 364 -11.25 -32.41 8.55
N THR A 365 -11.14 -31.37 7.73
CA THR A 365 -11.21 -31.45 6.27
C THR A 365 -9.96 -30.90 5.55
N LYS A 366 -8.90 -30.47 6.26
CA LYS A 366 -7.62 -30.13 5.60
C LYS A 366 -6.82 -31.42 5.36
N PRO A 367 -6.29 -31.66 4.14
CA PRO A 367 -5.40 -32.79 3.88
C PRO A 367 -4.17 -32.71 4.78
N VAL A 368 -3.67 -33.87 5.23
CA VAL A 368 -2.43 -33.96 6.00
C VAL A 368 -1.28 -33.56 5.09
N GLU A 369 -0.54 -32.53 5.49
CA GLU A 369 0.62 -32.07 4.75
C GLU A 369 1.77 -33.08 4.87
N VAL A 370 2.38 -33.41 3.73
CA VAL A 370 3.51 -34.34 3.61
C VAL A 370 4.72 -33.58 3.09
N SER A 371 5.85 -33.69 3.79
CA SER A 371 7.10 -33.09 3.34
C SER A 371 7.56 -33.75 2.04
N PRO A 372 8.02 -32.97 1.04
CA PRO A 372 8.65 -33.52 -0.16
C PRO A 372 10.03 -34.14 0.13
N PHE A 373 10.61 -33.87 1.30
CA PHE A 373 11.93 -34.36 1.70
C PHE A 373 11.86 -35.29 2.90
N VAL A 374 12.51 -36.46 2.80
CA VAL A 374 12.49 -37.50 3.86
C VAL A 374 13.31 -37.11 5.08
N ASP A 375 14.25 -36.18 4.93
CA ASP A 375 15.14 -35.68 5.98
C ASP A 375 14.62 -34.41 6.66
N ILE A 376 13.39 -33.99 6.38
CA ILE A 376 12.73 -32.84 7.04
C ILE A 376 11.31 -33.23 7.48
N ALA A 377 11.07 -33.19 8.78
CA ALA A 377 9.74 -33.38 9.34
C ALA A 377 8.88 -32.11 9.20
N THR A 378 7.60 -32.26 8.84
CA THR A 378 6.64 -31.14 8.75
C THR A 378 6.37 -30.45 10.10
N SER A 379 6.72 -31.11 11.21
CA SER A 379 6.67 -30.54 12.55
C SER A 379 7.88 -29.66 12.91
N SER A 380 8.94 -29.66 12.11
CA SER A 380 10.12 -28.81 12.35
C SER A 380 9.76 -27.34 12.13
N PRO A 381 10.20 -26.41 13.00
CA PRO A 381 10.08 -24.97 12.75
C PRO A 381 10.68 -24.56 11.40
N ASP A 382 11.71 -25.29 10.96
CA ASP A 382 12.45 -25.00 9.75
C ASP A 382 11.74 -25.41 8.45
N TYR A 383 10.76 -26.31 8.55
CA TYR A 383 10.05 -26.83 7.39
C TYR A 383 9.36 -25.71 6.59
N GLN A 384 8.82 -24.69 7.26
CA GLN A 384 8.14 -23.57 6.59
C GLN A 384 9.09 -22.75 5.70
N TYR A 385 10.32 -22.48 6.16
CA TYR A 385 11.31 -21.76 5.37
C TYR A 385 11.74 -22.56 4.15
N ILE A 386 11.95 -23.87 4.33
CA ILE A 386 12.37 -24.75 3.24
C ILE A 386 11.25 -24.89 2.22
N LYS A 387 10.02 -25.13 2.68
CA LYS A 387 8.82 -25.20 1.85
C LYS A 387 8.67 -23.92 1.01
N TYR A 388 8.68 -22.76 1.66
CA TYR A 388 8.58 -21.47 0.97
C TYR A 388 9.70 -21.30 -0.06
N GLY A 389 10.95 -21.59 0.32
CA GLY A 389 12.09 -21.47 -0.58
C GLY A 389 11.98 -22.39 -1.80
N VAL A 390 11.41 -23.59 -1.65
CA VAL A 390 11.18 -24.52 -2.76
C VAL A 390 10.01 -24.09 -3.63
N GLU A 391 8.87 -23.71 -3.03
CA GLU A 391 7.69 -23.23 -3.75
C GLU A 391 8.00 -21.98 -4.58
N LYS A 392 8.85 -21.09 -4.05
CA LYS A 392 9.32 -19.88 -4.73
C LYS A 392 10.51 -20.10 -5.66
N GLY A 393 11.01 -21.33 -5.78
CA GLY A 393 12.13 -21.67 -6.66
C GLY A 393 13.49 -21.08 -6.22
N ILE A 394 13.59 -20.54 -5.00
CA ILE A 394 14.83 -20.01 -4.41
C ILE A 394 15.84 -21.16 -4.25
N ILE A 395 15.35 -22.30 -3.77
CA ILE A 395 16.17 -23.47 -3.47
C ILE A 395 15.50 -24.76 -3.95
N SER A 396 16.27 -25.81 -4.17
CA SER A 396 15.80 -27.15 -4.52
C SER A 396 16.41 -28.20 -3.59
N GLY A 397 15.88 -29.42 -3.61
CA GLY A 397 16.57 -30.56 -2.99
C GLY A 397 17.95 -30.82 -3.61
N ILE A 398 18.82 -31.52 -2.88
CA ILE A 398 20.06 -32.07 -3.43
C ILE A 398 19.79 -33.35 -4.25
N SER A 399 18.65 -34.01 -3.98
CA SER A 399 18.06 -35.06 -4.80
C SER A 399 16.53 -34.90 -4.79
N GLU A 400 15.81 -35.79 -5.49
CA GLU A 400 14.34 -35.73 -5.61
C GLU A 400 13.61 -35.76 -4.26
N ASN A 401 14.17 -36.43 -3.24
CA ASN A 401 13.53 -36.64 -1.95
C ASN A 401 14.40 -36.24 -0.75
N ARG A 402 15.54 -35.57 -0.97
CA ARG A 402 16.47 -35.19 0.10
C ARG A 402 16.89 -33.73 -0.01
N PHE A 403 16.88 -33.01 1.11
CA PHE A 403 17.29 -31.61 1.16
C PHE A 403 18.74 -31.42 1.62
N GLY A 404 19.22 -32.23 2.57
CA GLY A 404 20.53 -32.10 3.18
C GLY A 404 20.66 -30.89 4.11
N PRO A 405 19.83 -30.76 5.18
CA PRO A 405 19.80 -29.56 6.01
C PRO A 405 21.14 -29.25 6.70
N ASP A 406 21.81 -30.28 7.20
CA ASP A 406 23.07 -30.16 7.94
C ASP A 406 24.32 -30.13 7.03
N GLU A 407 24.14 -30.25 5.71
CA GLU A 407 25.27 -30.21 4.77
C GLU A 407 25.76 -28.78 4.57
N PHE A 408 27.08 -28.61 4.47
CA PHE A 408 27.68 -27.31 4.20
C PHE A 408 27.47 -26.88 2.75
N LEU A 409 27.26 -25.57 2.55
CA LEU A 409 27.13 -25.00 1.22
C LEU A 409 28.48 -24.74 0.55
N THR A 410 28.56 -25.09 -0.73
CA THR A 410 29.58 -24.52 -1.62
C THR A 410 29.22 -23.09 -1.99
N ARG A 411 30.23 -22.28 -2.32
CA ARG A 411 30.04 -20.90 -2.82
C ARG A 411 29.13 -20.85 -4.06
N ALA A 412 29.23 -21.83 -4.95
CA ALA A 412 28.39 -21.91 -6.14
C ALA A 412 26.91 -22.11 -5.79
N GLN A 413 26.62 -22.98 -4.82
CA GLN A 413 25.25 -23.19 -4.34
C GLN A 413 24.71 -21.93 -3.63
N ALA A 414 25.51 -21.28 -2.79
CA ALA A 414 25.13 -20.04 -2.13
C ALA A 414 24.78 -18.94 -3.14
N ILE A 415 25.63 -18.70 -4.15
CA ILE A 415 25.38 -17.72 -5.21
C ILE A 415 24.13 -18.09 -6.00
N THR A 416 23.94 -19.36 -6.34
CA THR A 416 22.75 -19.82 -7.08
C THR A 416 21.47 -19.50 -6.31
N ILE A 417 21.45 -19.73 -5.00
CA ILE A 417 20.32 -19.41 -4.14
C ILE A 417 20.10 -17.88 -4.09
N MET A 418 21.16 -17.09 -3.93
CA MET A 418 21.06 -15.63 -3.88
C MET A 418 20.59 -14.99 -5.19
N VAL A 419 20.91 -15.59 -6.34
CA VAL A 419 20.46 -15.10 -7.66
C VAL A 419 18.99 -15.45 -7.93
N ARG A 420 18.50 -16.53 -7.33
CA ARG A 420 17.10 -16.97 -7.48
C ARG A 420 16.16 -16.24 -6.52
N ALA A 421 16.63 -15.90 -5.32
CA ALA A 421 15.96 -15.02 -4.38
C ALA A 421 15.89 -13.59 -4.94
#